data_AF-A0A1M6VLI9-F1
#
_entry.id   AF-A0A1M6VLI9-F1
#
_cell.length_a   1.000
_cell.length_b   1.000
_cell.length_c   1.000
_cell.angle_alpha   90.00
_cell.angle_beta   90.00
_cell.angle_gamma   90.00
#
_symmetry.space_group_name_H-M   'P 1'
#
loop_
_entity.id
_entity.type
_entity.pdbx_description
1 polymer ?
#
loop_
_entity_poly.entity_id
_entity_poly.type
_entity_poly.pdbx_seq_one_letter_code
_entity_poly.pdbx_strand_id
1 'polypeptide(L)'
;MNTIEQNDPFTGEWTVFLESPVTYNGESITLAMCDNIIYKSINNVFYRRVLIKDTVNVKWFGAVGDSVTNDTQAFQKSVDFLSSIDGGKLFIPSGSYAVDHIDFKTKAYSNIEIIGNNSTLIGLTRSRNTAADGIFAFEACVSNQSDDSNSIKNIKISGLNFFTLNIIPPIPEPEPGQEPEPEPKVDELSHHIAAHGVSDFTVENCTFTGFFGDGIAICRGLTEGGYRNGYNKNVIIKNCKFDGVNQNNRQAISIYHCDRFIIDNCDFYRTTGKEMPGAIDIESDDPNLTITTNGLITNCYFNDIGGMGAICIFSKDRSIIDFQQKERLNYQSFKIDNCKFEDVHTPLTVYGNYNPLTNGDKDYNGVYSIVFENSNVLNAERAIYFNAACRVKVSNVIFKNIYNTINSICDGGAYKILFEQCEFDTVNNPAGLSFVGGGKYIDFIKCIFKNFTTNVITFNVSKPIGTIKYNQFYNSANPGMGLLTNPSVDNLRNARIEENEYLGNIPKIDFYSIMNQGYSYNYDSAVMIPSNILYHKSEFESEGVFPEAYLGNTKGLVRNERLENYNNIPVVYQTFLPYDLPGVKWTRHALNDNTWADWKKLEN
;
A
#
# COMPACT_ATOMS: atom_id res chain seq x y z
N MET A 1 -41.84 38.97 11.14
CA MET A 1 -41.58 37.97 12.18
C MET A 1 -40.84 38.67 13.30
N ASN A 2 -41.27 38.48 14.54
CA ASN A 2 -40.56 39.06 15.68
C ASN A 2 -39.30 38.24 16.00
N THR A 3 -38.35 38.87 16.68
CA THR A 3 -37.15 38.21 17.20
C THR A 3 -37.06 38.44 18.71
N ILE A 4 -36.39 37.51 19.39
CA ILE A 4 -35.90 37.71 20.74
C ILE A 4 -34.39 37.56 20.74
N GLU A 5 -33.73 38.35 21.56
CA GLU A 5 -32.28 38.39 21.65
C GLU A 5 -31.86 38.17 23.09
N GLN A 6 -30.85 37.35 23.31
CA GLN A 6 -30.33 37.04 24.63
C GLN A 6 -28.90 36.52 24.53
N ASN A 7 -28.18 36.50 25.64
CA ASN A 7 -26.91 35.78 25.70
C ASN A 7 -27.17 34.27 25.80
N ASP A 8 -26.35 33.48 25.11
CA ASP A 8 -26.28 32.05 25.32
C ASP A 8 -25.73 31.75 26.72
N PRO A 9 -26.36 30.87 27.50
CA PRO A 9 -25.96 30.62 28.89
C PRO A 9 -24.62 29.88 29.02
N PHE A 10 -24.15 29.21 27.96
CA PHE A 10 -22.90 28.44 27.98
C PHE A 10 -21.74 29.18 27.31
N THR A 11 -21.99 29.89 26.21
CA THR A 11 -20.94 30.62 25.48
C THR A 11 -20.89 32.10 25.83
N GLY A 12 -21.96 32.67 26.40
CA GLY A 12 -22.10 34.12 26.61
C GLY A 12 -22.30 34.91 25.31
N GLU A 13 -22.39 34.24 24.15
CA GLU A 13 -22.54 34.88 22.85
C GLU A 13 -23.95 35.48 22.69
N TRP A 14 -24.04 36.61 22.01
CA TRP A 14 -25.32 37.19 21.62
C TRP A 14 -26.01 36.27 20.61
N THR A 15 -27.18 35.74 20.95
CA THR A 15 -27.96 34.85 20.08
C THR A 15 -29.33 35.45 19.78
N VAL A 16 -29.79 35.23 18.55
CA VAL A 16 -31.12 35.63 18.08
C VAL A 16 -32.00 34.39 17.94
N PHE A 17 -33.24 34.48 18.38
CA PHE A 17 -34.28 33.51 18.04
C PHE A 17 -35.38 34.20 17.23
N LEU A 18 -35.81 33.54 16.17
CA LEU A 18 -36.86 33.98 15.27
C LEU A 18 -38.19 33.36 15.69
N GLU A 19 -39.24 34.17 15.82
CA GLU A 19 -40.60 33.69 15.97
C GLU A 19 -40.96 32.80 14.78
N SER A 20 -41.25 31.53 15.05
CA SER A 20 -41.54 30.56 14.01
C SER A 20 -42.39 29.43 14.57
N PRO A 21 -43.47 29.02 13.89
CA PRO A 21 -44.26 27.85 14.28
C PRO A 21 -43.64 26.53 13.80
N VAL A 22 -42.56 26.57 13.01
CA VAL A 22 -41.98 25.41 12.34
C VAL A 22 -40.47 25.28 12.55
N THR A 23 -39.97 24.04 12.48
CA THR A 23 -38.56 23.68 12.54
C THR A 23 -37.81 24.12 11.28
N TYR A 24 -36.52 23.81 11.18
CA TYR A 24 -35.72 24.06 9.98
C TYR A 24 -36.18 23.28 8.76
N ASN A 25 -36.89 22.16 8.97
CA ASN A 25 -37.41 21.31 7.89
C ASN A 25 -38.91 21.54 7.62
N GLY A 26 -39.53 22.54 8.26
CA GLY A 26 -40.94 22.88 8.03
C GLY A 26 -41.95 22.10 8.89
N GLU A 27 -41.48 21.21 9.77
CA GLU A 27 -42.33 20.49 10.73
C GLU A 27 -42.81 21.41 11.86
N SER A 28 -43.98 21.13 12.46
CA SER A 28 -44.50 21.99 13.53
C SER A 28 -43.66 21.89 14.81
N ILE A 29 -43.28 23.02 15.40
CA ILE A 29 -42.63 23.04 16.71
C ILE A 29 -43.64 22.65 17.79
N THR A 30 -43.24 21.76 18.68
CA THR A 30 -44.03 21.35 19.84
C THR A 30 -43.37 21.78 21.15
N LEU A 31 -44.14 21.81 22.23
CA LEU A 31 -43.58 22.08 23.58
C LEU A 31 -42.50 21.07 23.97
N ALA A 32 -42.60 19.82 23.52
CA ALA A 32 -41.60 18.79 23.80
C ALA A 32 -40.24 19.06 23.12
N MET A 33 -40.23 19.82 22.03
CA MET A 33 -38.99 20.22 21.33
C MET A 33 -38.31 21.43 21.99
N CYS A 34 -39.01 22.17 22.85
CA CYS A 34 -38.50 23.40 23.45
C CYS A 34 -37.46 23.11 24.55
N ASP A 35 -36.21 22.98 24.12
CA ASP A 35 -35.03 22.71 24.96
C ASP A 35 -34.37 23.97 25.56
N ASN A 36 -34.90 25.16 25.23
CA ASN A 36 -34.33 26.46 25.57
C ASN A 36 -32.94 26.76 24.97
N ILE A 37 -32.49 25.94 24.03
CA ILE A 37 -31.21 26.08 23.32
C ILE A 37 -31.48 26.33 21.84
N ILE A 38 -32.21 25.42 21.19
CA ILE A 38 -32.62 25.49 19.79
C ILE A 38 -34.04 26.02 19.66
N TYR A 39 -34.98 25.51 20.45
CA TYR A 39 -36.39 25.90 20.39
C TYR A 39 -36.88 26.44 21.73
N LYS A 40 -37.76 27.43 21.67
CA LYS A 40 -38.34 28.08 22.85
C LYS A 40 -39.83 28.31 22.68
N SER A 41 -40.54 28.33 23.79
CA SER A 41 -41.90 28.82 23.86
C SER A 41 -41.97 29.94 24.90
N ILE A 42 -42.47 31.11 24.50
CA ILE A 42 -42.72 32.25 25.39
C ILE A 42 -44.15 32.70 25.16
N ASN A 43 -44.99 32.70 26.20
CA ASN A 43 -46.40 33.09 26.12
C ASN A 43 -47.16 32.36 24.98
N ASN A 44 -46.92 31.06 24.82
CA ASN A 44 -47.46 30.19 23.74
C ASN A 44 -47.02 30.56 22.32
N VAL A 45 -46.00 31.42 22.17
CA VAL A 45 -45.36 31.71 20.87
C VAL A 45 -44.07 30.91 20.78
N PHE A 46 -43.89 30.19 19.66
CA PHE A 46 -42.70 29.40 19.41
C PHE A 46 -41.62 30.21 18.72
N TYR A 47 -40.38 29.94 19.11
CA TYR A 47 -39.19 30.54 18.55
C TYR A 47 -38.17 29.44 18.25
N ARG A 48 -37.41 29.63 17.18
CA ARG A 48 -36.23 28.83 16.87
C ARG A 48 -34.99 29.70 16.83
N ARG A 49 -33.85 29.16 17.24
CA ARG A 49 -32.55 29.83 17.13
C ARG A 49 -32.27 30.20 15.68
N VAL A 50 -31.54 31.28 15.44
CA VAL A 50 -31.02 31.59 14.10
C VAL A 50 -29.66 30.93 13.96
N LEU A 51 -29.55 29.98 13.02
CA LEU A 51 -28.26 29.36 12.69
C LEU A 51 -27.53 30.23 11.67
N ILE A 52 -26.43 30.86 12.09
CA ILE A 52 -25.60 31.63 11.18
C ILE A 52 -24.82 30.65 10.30
N LYS A 53 -25.06 30.69 8.98
CA LYS A 53 -24.43 29.77 8.01
C LYS A 53 -24.60 28.29 8.39
N ASP A 54 -25.80 27.92 8.84
CA ASP A 54 -26.18 26.56 9.23
C ASP A 54 -25.24 25.93 10.27
N THR A 55 -24.63 26.77 11.11
CA THR A 55 -23.61 26.35 12.09
C THR A 55 -24.19 26.20 13.48
N VAL A 56 -23.84 25.08 14.11
CA VAL A 56 -24.18 24.69 15.48
C VAL A 56 -22.90 24.62 16.30
N ASN A 57 -22.84 25.33 17.42
CA ASN A 57 -21.70 25.30 18.33
C ASN A 57 -21.92 24.23 19.41
N VAL A 58 -20.99 23.29 19.56
CA VAL A 58 -21.10 22.19 20.54
C VAL A 58 -21.25 22.71 21.99
N LYS A 59 -20.71 23.89 22.29
CA LYS A 59 -20.82 24.51 23.63
C LYS A 59 -22.25 24.92 23.98
N TRP A 60 -23.12 25.15 23.00
CA TRP A 60 -24.54 25.44 23.26
C TRP A 60 -25.25 24.29 23.97
N PHE A 61 -24.73 23.06 23.86
CA PHE A 61 -25.26 21.86 24.51
C PHE A 61 -24.52 21.49 25.80
N GLY A 62 -23.66 22.38 26.30
CA GLY A 62 -22.99 22.24 27.59
C GLY A 62 -21.58 21.66 27.54
N ALA A 63 -20.96 21.53 26.35
CA ALA A 63 -19.57 21.08 26.25
C ALA A 63 -18.61 22.08 26.90
N VAL A 64 -17.72 21.60 27.78
CA VAL A 64 -16.80 22.42 28.56
C VAL A 64 -15.45 22.57 27.86
N GLY A 65 -14.85 21.45 27.45
CA GLY A 65 -13.55 21.42 26.77
C GLY A 65 -12.34 21.67 27.68
N ASP A 66 -12.39 21.17 28.92
CA ASP A 66 -11.38 21.33 29.98
C ASP A 66 -10.50 20.10 30.23
N SER A 67 -10.55 19.10 29.33
CA SER A 67 -9.90 17.77 29.40
C SER A 67 -10.39 16.83 30.49
N VAL A 68 -11.30 17.25 31.37
CA VAL A 68 -11.74 16.50 32.55
C VAL A 68 -13.22 16.15 32.45
N THR A 69 -14.05 17.12 32.09
CA THR A 69 -15.48 16.95 31.93
C THR A 69 -15.76 16.01 30.76
N ASN A 70 -16.57 14.98 31.00
CA ASN A 70 -17.03 14.11 29.94
C ASN A 70 -18.08 14.86 29.07
N ASP A 71 -17.63 15.31 27.91
CA ASP A 71 -18.40 16.15 26.99
C ASP A 71 -19.27 15.33 26.01
N THR A 72 -19.25 13.99 26.09
CA THR A 72 -19.90 13.07 25.13
C THR A 72 -21.36 13.43 24.84
N GLN A 73 -22.16 13.70 25.88
CA GLN A 73 -23.58 13.98 25.69
C GLN A 73 -23.82 15.31 24.96
N ALA A 74 -22.97 16.31 25.16
CA ALA A 74 -23.08 17.59 24.46
C ALA A 74 -22.78 17.43 22.97
N PHE A 75 -21.75 16.65 22.63
CA PHE A 75 -21.45 16.27 21.25
C PHE A 75 -22.59 15.48 20.61
N GLN A 76 -23.09 14.44 21.29
CA GLN A 76 -24.20 13.61 20.77
C GLN A 76 -25.43 14.47 20.47
N LYS A 77 -25.87 15.30 21.42
CA LYS A 77 -27.02 16.22 21.21
C LYS A 77 -26.82 17.16 20.03
N SER A 78 -25.58 17.61 19.80
CA SER A 78 -25.27 18.50 18.68
C SER A 78 -25.43 17.81 17.33
N VAL A 79 -24.92 16.57 17.19
CA VAL A 79 -25.03 15.80 15.94
C VAL A 79 -26.44 15.25 15.72
N ASP A 80 -27.15 14.88 16.80
CA ASP A 80 -28.57 14.49 16.75
C ASP A 80 -29.42 15.64 16.22
N PHE A 81 -29.15 16.87 16.70
CA PHE A 81 -29.84 18.05 16.21
C PHE A 81 -29.56 18.30 14.72
N LEU A 82 -28.30 18.24 14.28
CA LEU A 82 -27.95 18.40 12.86
C LEU A 82 -28.64 17.32 11.99
N SER A 83 -28.65 16.07 12.44
CA SER A 83 -29.39 14.99 11.77
C SER A 83 -30.89 15.29 11.66
N SER A 84 -31.50 15.87 12.70
CA SER A 84 -32.93 16.22 12.69
C SER A 84 -33.31 17.34 11.71
N ILE A 85 -32.32 18.05 11.16
CA ILE A 85 -32.50 19.15 10.21
C ILE A 85 -31.81 18.90 8.86
N ASP A 86 -31.60 17.63 8.51
CA ASP A 86 -30.97 17.16 7.27
C ASP A 86 -29.49 17.59 7.07
N GLY A 87 -28.81 18.00 8.13
CA GLY A 87 -27.37 18.31 8.16
C GLY A 87 -27.03 19.73 8.59
N GLY A 88 -25.82 20.17 8.24
CA GLY A 88 -25.28 21.48 8.60
C GLY A 88 -23.84 21.38 9.12
N LYS A 89 -23.41 22.38 9.88
CA LYS A 89 -22.03 22.46 10.38
C LYS A 89 -21.97 22.32 11.89
N LEU A 90 -21.17 21.40 12.40
CA LEU A 90 -20.80 21.34 13.81
C LEU A 90 -19.49 22.10 14.02
N PHE A 91 -19.54 23.21 14.76
CA PHE A 91 -18.36 23.93 15.20
C PHE A 91 -17.93 23.46 16.59
N ILE A 92 -16.66 23.08 16.70
CA ILE A 92 -16.00 22.65 17.94
C ILE A 92 -14.92 23.69 18.26
N PRO A 93 -15.19 24.65 19.18
CA PRO A 93 -14.22 25.67 19.57
C PRO A 93 -12.94 25.06 20.11
N SER A 94 -11.85 25.84 20.14
CA SER A 94 -10.60 25.43 20.75
C SER A 94 -10.81 24.97 22.21
N GLY A 95 -10.25 23.83 22.57
CA GLY A 95 -10.42 23.20 23.86
C GLY A 95 -9.97 21.74 23.79
N SER A 96 -9.94 21.07 24.93
CA SER A 96 -9.68 19.63 25.01
C SER A 96 -10.92 18.95 25.57
N TYR A 97 -11.59 18.13 24.78
CA TYR A 97 -12.88 17.55 25.11
C TYR A 97 -12.69 16.07 25.39
N ALA A 98 -12.90 15.66 26.64
CA ALA A 98 -12.89 14.26 26.99
C ALA A 98 -14.20 13.63 26.53
N VAL A 99 -14.10 12.66 25.62
CA VAL A 99 -15.26 12.03 24.97
C VAL A 99 -15.10 10.52 24.96
N ASP A 100 -16.23 9.86 25.13
CA ASP A 100 -16.43 8.43 24.91
C ASP A 100 -16.70 8.27 23.41
N HIS A 101 -17.80 7.64 23.01
CA HIS A 101 -18.19 7.50 21.62
C HIS A 101 -19.30 8.47 21.18
N ILE A 102 -19.13 9.09 20.02
CA ILE A 102 -20.16 9.89 19.33
C ILE A 102 -20.69 9.08 18.15
N ASP A 103 -21.96 8.71 18.23
CA ASP A 103 -22.61 7.81 17.30
C ASP A 103 -23.29 8.60 16.16
N PHE A 104 -23.02 8.22 14.92
CA PHE A 104 -23.70 8.69 13.72
C PHE A 104 -24.42 7.50 13.08
N LYS A 105 -25.74 7.39 13.28
CA LYS A 105 -26.50 6.17 12.97
C LYS A 105 -27.47 6.36 11.82
N THR A 106 -27.38 5.50 10.82
CA THR A 106 -28.19 5.54 9.59
C THR A 106 -27.90 6.74 8.70
N LYS A 107 -28.39 6.70 7.45
CA LYS A 107 -28.29 7.81 6.49
C LYS A 107 -28.85 9.15 6.99
N ALA A 108 -29.62 9.19 8.07
CA ALA A 108 -30.11 10.43 8.66
C ALA A 108 -28.99 11.38 9.14
N TYR A 109 -27.78 10.86 9.41
CA TYR A 109 -26.62 11.67 9.84
C TYR A 109 -25.77 12.16 8.67
N SER A 110 -26.36 12.26 7.47
CA SER A 110 -25.68 12.77 6.27
C SER A 110 -25.58 14.31 6.29
N ASN A 111 -24.74 14.85 5.39
CA ASN A 111 -24.58 16.28 5.14
C ASN A 111 -24.05 17.08 6.35
N ILE A 112 -23.18 16.45 7.15
CA ILE A 112 -22.58 17.07 8.34
C ILE A 112 -21.12 17.45 8.06
N GLU A 113 -20.80 18.73 8.22
CA GLU A 113 -19.43 19.25 8.26
C GLU A 113 -19.00 19.51 9.71
N ILE A 114 -18.02 18.78 10.21
CA ILE A 114 -17.43 18.92 11.55
C ILE A 114 -16.15 19.77 11.44
N ILE A 115 -16.12 20.90 12.14
CA ILE A 115 -15.06 21.90 12.07
C ILE A 115 -14.48 22.10 13.47
N GLY A 116 -13.31 21.53 13.70
CA GLY A 116 -12.46 21.83 14.84
C GLY A 116 -11.65 23.12 14.61
N ASN A 117 -11.52 23.92 15.67
CA ASN A 117 -10.62 25.08 15.69
C ASN A 117 -9.33 24.72 16.44
N ASN A 118 -8.60 23.71 15.94
CA ASN A 118 -7.49 23.04 16.64
C ASN A 118 -7.91 22.43 17.98
N SER A 119 -9.16 22.00 18.10
CA SER A 119 -9.67 21.33 19.30
C SER A 119 -9.16 19.89 19.37
N THR A 120 -8.98 19.42 20.60
CA THR A 120 -8.52 18.05 20.87
C THR A 120 -9.70 17.22 21.39
N LEU A 121 -9.94 16.06 20.80
CA LEU A 121 -10.84 15.04 21.33
C LEU A 121 -9.99 13.97 22.01
N ILE A 122 -10.21 13.77 23.31
CA ILE A 122 -9.51 12.79 24.13
C ILE A 122 -10.42 11.58 24.32
N GLY A 123 -10.07 10.44 23.74
CA GLY A 123 -10.84 9.21 23.89
C GLY A 123 -10.74 8.65 25.31
N LEU A 124 -11.88 8.45 25.97
CA LEU A 124 -11.97 8.02 27.38
C LEU A 124 -12.02 6.51 27.58
N THR A 125 -12.52 5.78 26.60
CA THR A 125 -13.01 4.40 26.76
C THR A 125 -12.48 3.48 25.67
N ARG A 126 -12.65 2.18 25.93
CA ARG A 126 -12.40 1.08 24.99
C ARG A 126 -13.65 0.77 24.18
N SER A 127 -13.49 0.00 23.11
CA SER A 127 -14.53 -0.31 22.15
C SER A 127 -15.73 -0.97 22.84
N ARG A 128 -16.94 -0.51 22.53
CA ARG A 128 -18.18 -1.18 22.97
C ARG A 128 -18.60 -2.26 21.99
N ASN A 129 -18.29 -2.06 20.71
CA ASN A 129 -18.68 -2.96 19.63
C ASN A 129 -17.66 -4.09 19.44
N THR A 130 -18.11 -5.16 18.80
CA THR A 130 -17.36 -6.41 18.66
C THR A 130 -16.48 -6.49 17.41
N ALA A 131 -16.60 -5.56 16.45
CA ALA A 131 -15.79 -5.55 15.23
C ALA A 131 -15.03 -4.22 15.00
N ALA A 132 -15.61 -3.08 15.36
CA ALA A 132 -14.95 -1.77 15.34
C ALA A 132 -15.79 -0.74 16.11
N ASP A 133 -15.14 0.18 16.81
CA ASP A 133 -15.76 1.35 17.43
C ASP A 133 -14.79 2.54 17.33
N GLY A 134 -15.25 3.75 17.64
CA GLY A 134 -14.31 4.87 17.72
C GLY A 134 -14.86 6.10 18.40
N ILE A 135 -14.00 7.09 18.62
CA ILE A 135 -14.45 8.40 19.15
C ILE A 135 -15.57 8.95 18.29
N PHE A 136 -15.40 8.89 16.96
CA PHE A 136 -16.51 9.02 16.01
C PHE A 136 -16.84 7.66 15.40
N ALA A 137 -18.06 7.18 15.64
CA ALA A 137 -18.57 5.91 15.15
C ALA A 137 -19.69 6.16 14.12
N PHE A 138 -19.36 6.05 12.84
CA PHE A 138 -20.34 6.11 11.74
C PHE A 138 -20.84 4.72 11.40
N GLU A 139 -22.13 4.49 11.60
CA GLU A 139 -22.79 3.21 11.39
C GLU A 139 -24.07 3.41 10.58
N ALA A 140 -24.01 3.17 9.28
CA ALA A 140 -25.17 3.33 8.41
C ALA A 140 -26.32 2.34 8.70
N CYS A 141 -26.11 1.31 9.53
CA CYS A 141 -27.07 0.25 9.84
C CYS A 141 -27.56 -0.49 8.59
N VAL A 142 -26.62 -0.79 7.69
CA VAL A 142 -26.88 -1.45 6.40
C VAL A 142 -26.13 -2.77 6.31
N SER A 143 -26.68 -3.71 5.54
CA SER A 143 -25.97 -4.96 5.19
C SER A 143 -26.03 -5.24 3.71
N ASN A 144 -24.96 -5.88 3.20
CA ASN A 144 -24.91 -6.50 1.87
C ASN A 144 -25.39 -5.57 0.73
N GLN A 145 -25.04 -4.28 0.81
CA GLN A 145 -25.44 -3.32 -0.21
C GLN A 145 -24.41 -3.31 -1.34
N SER A 146 -24.89 -3.24 -2.59
CA SER A 146 -24.04 -3.11 -3.78
C SER A 146 -23.84 -1.66 -4.22
N ASP A 147 -24.50 -0.71 -3.55
CA ASP A 147 -24.46 0.72 -3.84
C ASP A 147 -24.48 1.56 -2.55
N ASP A 148 -24.44 2.89 -2.70
CA ASP A 148 -24.39 3.85 -1.60
C ASP A 148 -25.79 4.40 -1.19
N SER A 149 -26.90 3.80 -1.64
CA SER A 149 -28.26 4.38 -1.49
C SER A 149 -28.69 4.59 -0.04
N ASN A 150 -28.20 3.78 0.88
CA ASN A 150 -28.47 3.89 2.32
C ASN A 150 -27.23 4.22 3.15
N SER A 151 -26.13 4.62 2.51
CA SER A 151 -24.93 5.09 3.18
C SER A 151 -25.16 6.43 3.87
N ILE A 152 -24.34 6.72 4.90
CA ILE A 152 -24.17 8.07 5.44
C ILE A 152 -23.35 8.88 4.43
N LYS A 153 -23.88 10.01 3.96
CA LYS A 153 -23.31 10.77 2.85
C LYS A 153 -22.78 12.13 3.24
N ASN A 154 -21.85 12.66 2.44
CA ASN A 154 -21.42 14.06 2.48
C ASN A 154 -20.92 14.48 3.87
N ILE A 155 -20.01 13.68 4.42
CA ILE A 155 -19.38 13.97 5.70
C ILE A 155 -18.04 14.64 5.45
N LYS A 156 -17.79 15.72 6.17
CA LYS A 156 -16.48 16.38 6.14
C LYS A 156 -16.02 16.67 7.56
N ILE A 157 -14.82 16.24 7.91
CA ILE A 157 -14.22 16.43 9.22
C ILE A 157 -12.92 17.21 9.03
N SER A 158 -12.75 18.31 9.75
CA SER A 158 -11.53 19.12 9.62
C SER A 158 -11.09 19.84 10.88
N GLY A 159 -9.79 20.08 11.03
CA GLY A 159 -9.23 20.92 12.09
C GLY A 159 -9.29 20.33 13.50
N LEU A 160 -9.36 19.00 13.61
CA LEU A 160 -9.42 18.27 14.88
C LEU A 160 -8.11 17.54 15.18
N ASN A 161 -7.79 17.44 16.48
CA ASN A 161 -6.76 16.56 16.99
C ASN A 161 -7.43 15.42 17.76
N PHE A 162 -7.27 14.18 17.32
CA PHE A 162 -7.70 12.99 18.05
C PHE A 162 -6.54 12.45 18.87
N PHE A 163 -6.80 12.19 20.14
CA PHE A 163 -5.75 11.80 21.08
C PHE A 163 -6.22 10.69 22.01
N THR A 164 -5.40 9.65 22.12
CA THR A 164 -5.47 8.65 23.19
C THR A 164 -4.06 8.39 23.71
N LEU A 165 -3.91 8.06 24.99
CA LEU A 165 -2.60 7.74 25.57
C LEU A 165 -2.34 6.25 25.50
N ASN A 166 -1.73 5.78 24.41
CA ASN A 166 -1.08 4.46 24.35
C ASN A 166 0.36 4.51 24.86
N ILE A 167 0.56 5.00 26.09
CA ILE A 167 1.84 4.85 26.76
C ILE A 167 1.76 3.57 27.59
N ILE A 168 2.39 2.51 27.10
CA ILE A 168 2.88 1.45 27.99
C ILE A 168 3.99 2.13 28.80
N PRO A 169 3.81 2.43 30.11
CA PRO A 169 4.97 2.79 30.91
C PRO A 169 5.99 1.65 30.77
N PRO A 170 7.31 1.93 30.67
CA PRO A 170 8.29 0.86 30.57
C PRO A 170 8.00 -0.16 31.67
N ILE A 171 7.71 -1.40 31.26
CA ILE A 171 7.40 -2.48 32.19
C ILE A 171 8.62 -2.57 33.10
N PRO A 172 8.48 -2.31 34.42
CA PRO A 172 9.58 -2.56 35.34
C PRO A 172 10.03 -4.00 35.13
N GLU A 173 11.34 -4.26 35.08
CA GLU A 173 11.80 -5.66 35.07
C GLU A 173 11.08 -6.39 36.21
N PRO A 174 10.39 -7.52 35.94
CA PRO A 174 9.66 -8.21 36.98
C PRO A 174 10.62 -8.55 38.11
N GLU A 175 10.22 -8.31 39.37
CA GLU A 175 11.04 -8.75 40.49
C GLU A 175 11.26 -10.27 40.40
N PRO A 176 12.43 -10.80 40.79
CA PRO A 176 12.71 -12.23 40.69
C PRO A 176 11.60 -13.09 41.33
N GLY A 177 10.83 -13.79 40.49
CA GLY A 177 9.73 -14.66 40.92
C GLY A 177 8.32 -14.11 40.71
N GLN A 178 8.15 -12.90 40.15
CA GLN A 178 6.86 -12.42 39.66
C GLN A 178 6.68 -12.72 38.16
N GLU A 179 5.50 -13.21 37.77
CA GLU A 179 5.12 -13.23 36.36
C GLU A 179 4.97 -11.77 35.87
N PRO A 180 5.45 -11.42 34.67
CA PRO A 180 5.25 -10.09 34.12
C PRO A 180 3.75 -9.76 34.07
N GLU A 181 3.39 -8.52 34.44
CA GLU A 181 2.01 -8.08 34.24
C GLU A 181 1.65 -8.18 32.74
N PRO A 182 0.44 -8.64 32.40
CA PRO A 182 0.03 -8.73 31.00
C PRO A 182 0.09 -7.33 30.40
N GLU A 183 0.78 -7.18 29.26
CA GLU A 183 0.92 -5.91 28.56
C GLU A 183 -0.46 -5.23 28.42
N PRO A 184 -0.57 -3.88 28.58
CA PRO A 184 -1.79 -3.16 28.26
C PRO A 184 -2.15 -3.48 26.82
N LYS A 185 -3.09 -4.42 26.63
CA LYS A 185 -3.48 -4.87 25.30
C LYS A 185 -3.95 -3.66 24.51
N VAL A 186 -3.24 -3.38 23.43
CA VAL A 186 -3.75 -2.70 22.24
C VAL A 186 -5.18 -3.19 22.04
N ASP A 187 -6.14 -2.27 22.12
CA ASP A 187 -7.53 -2.60 21.83
C ASP A 187 -7.75 -2.39 20.34
N GLU A 188 -7.60 -3.48 19.58
CA GLU A 188 -7.69 -3.53 18.12
C GLU A 188 -8.95 -2.84 17.56
N LEU A 189 -10.04 -2.81 18.33
CA LEU A 189 -11.33 -2.30 17.88
C LEU A 189 -11.57 -0.83 18.30
N SER A 190 -10.66 -0.21 19.05
CA SER A 190 -10.81 1.15 19.59
C SER A 190 -10.17 2.21 18.70
N HIS A 191 -10.84 2.58 17.63
CA HIS A 191 -10.34 3.54 16.65
C HIS A 191 -10.52 5.01 17.09
N HIS A 192 -9.84 5.96 16.48
CA HIS A 192 -10.27 7.37 16.61
C HIS A 192 -11.50 7.64 15.74
N ILE A 193 -11.52 7.13 14.51
CA ILE A 193 -12.70 7.15 13.63
C ILE A 193 -12.95 5.74 13.13
N ALA A 194 -14.16 5.23 13.32
CA ALA A 194 -14.66 4.01 12.70
C ALA A 194 -15.83 4.37 11.78
N ALA A 195 -15.74 3.97 10.50
CA ALA A 195 -16.74 4.35 9.50
C ALA A 195 -17.22 3.17 8.68
N HIS A 196 -18.52 2.89 8.79
CA HIS A 196 -19.23 1.84 8.06
C HIS A 196 -20.41 2.39 7.24
N GLY A 197 -20.42 2.02 5.96
CA GLY A 197 -21.46 2.43 5.00
C GLY A 197 -21.43 3.94 4.74
N VAL A 198 -20.25 4.50 4.46
CA VAL A 198 -20.10 5.95 4.19
C VAL A 198 -19.88 6.25 2.70
N SER A 199 -20.40 7.37 2.20
CA SER A 199 -20.13 7.88 0.85
C SER A 199 -19.75 9.35 0.89
N ASP A 200 -18.76 9.74 0.10
CA ASP A 200 -18.30 11.13 0.04
C ASP A 200 -17.89 11.61 1.44
N PHE A 201 -16.97 10.84 2.03
CA PHE A 201 -16.49 10.97 3.39
C PHE A 201 -15.08 11.55 3.39
N THR A 202 -14.91 12.76 3.92
CA THR A 202 -13.63 13.48 3.89
C THR A 202 -13.12 13.76 5.31
N VAL A 203 -11.85 13.44 5.56
CA VAL A 203 -11.11 13.86 6.75
C VAL A 203 -9.92 14.69 6.28
N GLU A 204 -9.83 15.96 6.68
CA GLU A 204 -8.76 16.86 6.24
C GLU A 204 -8.18 17.73 7.35
N ASN A 205 -6.87 17.99 7.31
CA ASN A 205 -6.22 18.88 8.28
C ASN A 205 -6.44 18.44 9.74
N CYS A 206 -6.34 17.14 10.00
CA CYS A 206 -6.51 16.55 11.34
C CYS A 206 -5.22 15.86 11.81
N THR A 207 -5.04 15.80 13.13
CA THR A 207 -3.95 15.04 13.76
C THR A 207 -4.53 13.85 14.52
N PHE A 208 -3.87 12.69 14.44
CA PHE A 208 -4.21 11.47 15.16
C PHE A 208 -2.98 11.05 15.96
N THR A 209 -3.09 10.93 17.27
CA THR A 209 -1.94 10.62 18.13
C THR A 209 -2.28 9.55 19.16
N GLY A 210 -1.44 8.51 19.21
CA GLY A 210 -1.50 7.49 20.26
C GLY A 210 -2.74 6.58 20.23
N PHE A 211 -3.32 6.34 19.05
CA PHE A 211 -4.50 5.49 18.83
C PHE A 211 -4.31 4.03 19.31
N PHE A 212 -5.27 3.49 20.08
CA PHE A 212 -5.24 2.10 20.55
C PHE A 212 -5.53 1.13 19.42
N GLY A 213 -6.73 1.21 18.84
CA GLY A 213 -7.05 0.65 17.54
C GLY A 213 -6.44 1.53 16.45
N ASP A 214 -6.96 1.42 15.24
CA ASP A 214 -6.48 2.24 14.12
C ASP A 214 -6.84 3.73 14.27
N GLY A 215 -6.03 4.63 13.70
CA GLY A 215 -6.40 6.06 13.65
C GLY A 215 -7.73 6.27 12.89
N ILE A 216 -7.83 5.73 11.68
CA ILE A 216 -9.08 5.69 10.91
C ILE A 216 -9.30 4.27 10.38
N ALA A 217 -10.46 3.70 10.68
CA ALA A 217 -10.90 2.42 10.14
C ALA A 217 -12.11 2.63 9.22
N ILE A 218 -11.97 2.28 7.94
CA ILE A 218 -13.08 2.19 6.99
C ILE A 218 -13.57 0.75 6.98
N CYS A 219 -14.58 0.50 7.80
CA CYS A 219 -15.02 -0.81 8.22
C CYS A 219 -16.08 -1.36 7.28
N ARG A 220 -16.15 -2.69 7.22
CA ARG A 220 -17.31 -3.39 6.65
C ARG A 220 -18.51 -3.43 7.60
N GLY A 221 -18.35 -3.10 8.88
CA GLY A 221 -19.40 -3.11 9.90
C GLY A 221 -18.79 -2.87 11.28
N LEU A 222 -19.53 -2.30 12.22
CA LEU A 222 -19.03 -2.06 13.58
C LEU A 222 -19.22 -3.26 14.51
N THR A 223 -20.12 -4.19 14.23
CA THR A 223 -20.39 -5.37 15.05
C THR A 223 -20.14 -6.68 14.29
N GLU A 224 -19.71 -7.73 15.01
CA GLU A 224 -19.44 -9.06 14.41
C GLU A 224 -20.73 -9.76 13.90
N GLY A 225 -21.85 -9.52 14.55
CA GLY A 225 -23.19 -9.88 14.07
C GLY A 225 -23.98 -8.64 13.63
N GLY A 226 -24.97 -8.79 12.75
CA GLY A 226 -25.87 -7.69 12.38
C GLY A 226 -25.50 -6.96 11.07
N TYR A 227 -25.37 -5.63 11.15
CA TYR A 227 -25.16 -4.75 9.99
C TYR A 227 -23.72 -4.82 9.48
N ARG A 228 -23.49 -5.57 8.39
CA ARG A 228 -22.16 -5.83 7.83
C ARG A 228 -22.14 -5.82 6.32
N ASN A 229 -20.93 -5.63 5.80
CA ASN A 229 -20.62 -5.44 4.40
C ASN A 229 -21.31 -4.20 3.80
N GLY A 230 -21.31 -3.10 4.56
CA GLY A 230 -21.69 -1.80 4.04
C GLY A 230 -20.72 -1.33 2.97
N TYR A 231 -21.26 -0.87 1.84
CA TYR A 231 -20.49 -0.27 0.77
C TYR A 231 -20.01 1.12 1.17
N ASN A 232 -18.68 1.27 1.26
CA ASN A 232 -18.02 2.57 1.46
C ASN A 232 -17.50 3.08 0.12
N LYS A 233 -17.67 4.38 -0.15
CA LYS A 233 -17.30 4.96 -1.44
C LYS A 233 -16.78 6.38 -1.33
N ASN A 234 -15.83 6.75 -2.20
CA ASN A 234 -15.29 8.11 -2.27
C ASN A 234 -14.79 8.61 -0.90
N VAL A 235 -13.89 7.85 -0.27
CA VAL A 235 -13.26 8.24 0.99
C VAL A 235 -12.02 9.09 0.70
N ILE A 236 -11.87 10.24 1.34
CA ILE A 236 -10.73 11.14 1.17
C ILE A 236 -10.12 11.45 2.53
N ILE A 237 -8.84 11.16 2.69
CA ILE A 237 -8.04 11.49 3.89
C ILE A 237 -6.86 12.33 3.40
N LYS A 238 -6.78 13.61 3.78
CA LYS A 238 -5.71 14.47 3.25
C LYS A 238 -5.19 15.51 4.22
N ASN A 239 -3.93 15.91 4.07
CA ASN A 239 -3.30 16.89 4.97
C ASN A 239 -3.38 16.48 6.45
N CYS A 240 -3.37 15.18 6.73
CA CYS A 240 -3.50 14.65 8.08
C CYS A 240 -2.16 14.15 8.60
N LYS A 241 -1.96 14.24 9.91
CA LYS A 241 -0.79 13.67 10.59
C LYS A 241 -1.22 12.51 11.47
N PHE A 242 -0.52 11.38 11.34
CA PHE A 242 -0.70 10.20 12.18
C PHE A 242 0.60 9.92 12.93
N ASP A 243 0.50 9.83 14.25
CA ASP A 243 1.65 9.64 15.12
C ASP A 243 1.36 8.53 16.12
N GLY A 244 1.97 7.37 15.89
CA GLY A 244 1.89 6.23 16.79
C GLY A 244 2.75 6.39 18.04
N VAL A 245 3.48 7.50 18.22
CA VAL A 245 4.31 7.82 19.41
C VAL A 245 5.54 6.93 19.59
N ASN A 246 5.43 5.61 19.47
CA ASN A 246 6.45 4.64 19.89
C ASN A 246 6.45 3.30 19.13
N GLN A 247 5.77 3.20 17.99
CA GLN A 247 5.59 1.95 17.22
C GLN A 247 4.88 0.81 17.96
N ASN A 248 4.20 1.04 19.09
CA ASN A 248 3.39 0.02 19.76
C ASN A 248 1.88 0.22 19.55
N ASN A 249 1.53 1.04 18.58
CA ASN A 249 0.16 1.33 18.18
C ASN A 249 -0.25 0.42 17.02
N ARG A 250 -1.55 0.32 16.80
CA ARG A 250 -2.15 -0.29 15.60
C ARG A 250 -1.85 0.55 14.35
N GLN A 251 -2.56 0.30 13.26
CA GLN A 251 -2.38 0.97 11.99
C GLN A 251 -2.84 2.42 12.07
N ALA A 252 -2.26 3.32 11.26
CA ALA A 252 -2.79 4.68 11.18
C ALA A 252 -4.12 4.70 10.42
N ILE A 253 -4.19 3.99 9.29
CA ILE A 253 -5.38 3.89 8.45
C ILE A 253 -5.58 2.42 8.04
N SER A 254 -6.77 1.90 8.25
CA SER A 254 -7.18 0.58 7.74
C SER A 254 -8.39 0.71 6.82
N ILE A 255 -8.31 0.12 5.62
CA ILE A 255 -9.36 0.13 4.61
C ILE A 255 -9.84 -1.30 4.34
N TYR A 256 -10.88 -1.71 5.05
CA TYR A 256 -11.40 -3.07 4.97
C TYR A 256 -12.33 -3.31 3.78
N HIS A 257 -13.07 -2.28 3.38
CA HIS A 257 -13.94 -2.32 2.21
C HIS A 257 -14.20 -0.91 1.69
N CYS A 258 -13.69 -0.54 0.53
CA CYS A 258 -13.99 0.76 -0.08
C CYS A 258 -13.83 0.75 -1.60
N ASP A 259 -14.82 1.31 -2.32
CA ASP A 259 -14.64 1.68 -3.71
C ASP A 259 -14.21 3.15 -3.81
N ARG A 260 -12.99 3.36 -4.26
CA ARG A 260 -12.32 4.65 -4.36
C ARG A 260 -12.02 5.30 -3.02
N PHE A 261 -10.74 5.25 -2.66
CA PHE A 261 -10.17 6.06 -1.59
C PHE A 261 -8.99 6.90 -2.10
N ILE A 262 -8.78 8.06 -1.46
CA ILE A 262 -7.64 8.94 -1.70
C ILE A 262 -7.00 9.24 -0.34
N ILE A 263 -5.71 8.95 -0.20
CA ILE A 263 -4.87 9.34 0.93
C ILE A 263 -3.80 10.27 0.36
N ASP A 264 -3.88 11.58 0.66
CA ASP A 264 -3.05 12.58 -0.02
C ASP A 264 -2.38 13.54 0.96
N ASN A 265 -1.09 13.79 0.78
CA ASN A 265 -0.34 14.77 1.58
C ASN A 265 -0.48 14.51 3.10
N CYS A 266 -0.36 13.25 3.50
CA CYS A 266 -0.42 12.83 4.90
C CYS A 266 0.97 12.42 5.42
N ASP A 267 1.22 12.70 6.69
CA ASP A 267 2.45 12.29 7.37
C ASP A 267 2.16 11.16 8.37
N PHE A 268 2.99 10.13 8.35
CA PHE A 268 2.92 8.96 9.22
C PHE A 268 4.23 8.82 9.98
N TYR A 269 4.14 8.79 11.32
CA TYR A 269 5.28 8.70 12.22
C TYR A 269 5.09 7.57 13.23
N ARG A 270 6.16 6.80 13.49
CA ARG A 270 6.30 5.98 14.70
C ARG A 270 5.12 5.04 14.94
N THR A 271 4.63 4.44 13.86
CA THR A 271 3.58 3.42 13.84
C THR A 271 4.02 2.37 12.83
N THR A 272 3.67 1.10 12.87
CA THR A 272 2.86 0.33 13.82
C THR A 272 3.76 -0.74 14.47
N GLY A 273 3.20 -1.56 15.37
CA GLY A 273 3.90 -2.71 15.96
C GLY A 273 4.57 -3.60 14.92
N LYS A 274 5.70 -4.21 15.27
CA LYS A 274 6.49 -5.09 14.36
C LYS A 274 5.66 -6.22 13.72
N GLU A 275 4.70 -6.77 14.46
CA GLU A 275 3.83 -7.87 14.02
C GLU A 275 2.54 -7.38 13.33
N MET A 276 2.36 -6.07 13.18
CA MET A 276 1.19 -5.48 12.52
C MET A 276 1.46 -5.29 11.02
N PRO A 277 0.43 -5.08 10.18
CA PRO A 277 0.62 -4.88 8.76
C PRO A 277 1.48 -3.65 8.44
N GLY A 278 1.01 -2.45 8.76
CA GLY A 278 1.65 -1.21 8.34
C GLY A 278 0.99 0.05 8.88
N ALA A 279 1.54 1.21 8.51
CA ALA A 279 0.87 2.48 8.77
C ALA A 279 -0.45 2.57 7.99
N ILE A 280 -0.46 2.11 6.74
CA ILE A 280 -1.66 1.95 5.93
C ILE A 280 -1.87 0.46 5.65
N ASP A 281 -3.05 -0.04 6.00
CA ASP A 281 -3.43 -1.42 5.79
C ASP A 281 -4.68 -1.52 4.91
N ILE A 282 -4.55 -2.23 3.80
CA ILE A 282 -5.62 -2.45 2.84
C ILE A 282 -5.84 -3.95 2.75
N GLU A 283 -6.63 -4.46 3.70
CA GLU A 283 -6.99 -5.87 3.82
C GLU A 283 -8.50 -6.04 3.88
N SER A 284 -9.05 -6.93 3.06
CA SER A 284 -10.46 -7.29 3.17
C SER A 284 -10.67 -8.36 4.25
N ASP A 285 -11.45 -8.03 5.28
CA ASP A 285 -11.88 -8.96 6.35
C ASP A 285 -12.58 -10.21 5.83
N ASP A 286 -13.53 -10.01 4.88
CA ASP A 286 -14.20 -11.11 4.19
C ASP A 286 -13.82 -11.05 2.72
N PRO A 287 -12.73 -11.75 2.34
CA PRO A 287 -12.19 -11.63 1.00
C PRO A 287 -13.17 -12.16 -0.05
N ASN A 288 -14.16 -12.97 0.32
CA ASN A 288 -15.11 -13.58 -0.62
C ASN A 288 -16.23 -12.62 -1.03
N LEU A 289 -16.46 -11.56 -0.26
CA LEU A 289 -17.59 -10.65 -0.43
C LEU A 289 -17.19 -9.17 -0.55
N THR A 290 -16.10 -8.79 0.11
CA THR A 290 -15.64 -7.39 0.15
C THR A 290 -14.38 -7.22 -0.68
N ILE A 291 -14.32 -6.13 -1.44
CA ILE A 291 -13.15 -5.76 -2.23
C ILE A 291 -12.93 -4.27 -2.09
N THR A 292 -11.71 -3.88 -1.74
CA THR A 292 -11.28 -2.50 -1.89
C THR A 292 -10.76 -2.28 -3.31
N THR A 293 -11.23 -1.23 -4.01
CA THR A 293 -10.85 -0.89 -5.38
C THR A 293 -10.54 0.59 -5.55
N ASN A 294 -9.80 0.95 -6.60
CA ASN A 294 -9.58 2.34 -7.02
C ASN A 294 -8.90 3.25 -5.97
N GLY A 295 -7.85 2.76 -5.31
CA GLY A 295 -7.14 3.51 -4.28
C GLY A 295 -5.99 4.36 -4.81
N LEU A 296 -5.85 5.56 -4.26
CA LEU A 296 -4.73 6.47 -4.53
C LEU A 296 -4.06 6.89 -3.22
N ILE A 297 -2.74 6.73 -3.14
CA ILE A 297 -1.90 7.20 -2.04
C ILE A 297 -0.83 8.12 -2.65
N THR A 298 -0.90 9.42 -2.36
CA THR A 298 -0.05 10.42 -3.00
C THR A 298 0.58 11.38 -2.03
N ASN A 299 1.78 11.87 -2.35
CA ASN A 299 2.44 12.95 -1.62
C ASN A 299 2.62 12.68 -0.11
N CYS A 300 2.65 11.40 0.30
CA CYS A 300 2.70 11.03 1.70
C CYS A 300 4.14 10.82 2.18
N TYR A 301 4.37 11.08 3.47
CA TYR A 301 5.64 10.84 4.13
C TYR A 301 5.49 9.79 5.22
N PHE A 302 6.36 8.78 5.20
CA PHE A 302 6.42 7.69 6.15
C PHE A 302 7.77 7.71 6.84
N ASN A 303 7.79 7.88 8.16
CA ASN A 303 9.01 7.90 8.94
C ASN A 303 8.94 7.04 10.20
N ASP A 304 9.99 6.27 10.44
CA ASP A 304 10.10 5.36 11.58
C ASP A 304 8.87 4.44 11.62
N ILE A 305 8.69 3.66 10.56
CA ILE A 305 7.52 2.79 10.38
C ILE A 305 7.89 1.32 10.57
N GLY A 306 7.27 0.72 11.59
CA GLY A 306 7.35 -0.71 11.86
C GLY A 306 6.44 -1.55 10.96
N GLY A 307 5.94 -2.66 11.51
CA GLY A 307 5.09 -3.62 10.79
C GLY A 307 5.77 -4.35 9.63
N MET A 308 4.97 -5.11 8.89
CA MET A 308 5.40 -5.82 7.69
C MET A 308 5.82 -4.87 6.56
N GLY A 309 5.13 -3.74 6.39
CA GLY A 309 5.54 -2.64 5.51
C GLY A 309 4.73 -1.37 5.77
N ALA A 310 5.27 -0.20 5.42
CA ALA A 310 4.61 1.08 5.66
C ALA A 310 3.23 1.16 5.00
N ILE A 311 3.10 0.57 3.81
CA ILE A 311 1.83 0.32 3.14
C ILE A 311 1.70 -1.19 2.90
N CYS A 312 0.62 -1.79 3.40
CA CYS A 312 0.26 -3.19 3.17
C CYS A 312 -0.97 -3.27 2.26
N ILE A 313 -0.89 -4.08 1.20
CA ILE A 313 -1.99 -4.32 0.27
C ILE A 313 -2.22 -5.81 0.10
N PHE A 314 -3.42 -6.27 0.45
CA PHE A 314 -3.87 -7.63 0.20
C PHE A 314 -4.67 -7.69 -1.11
N SER A 315 -3.97 -8.02 -2.20
CA SER A 315 -4.51 -8.08 -3.56
C SER A 315 -4.75 -9.51 -4.05
N LYS A 316 -6.02 -9.91 -4.18
CA LYS A 316 -6.41 -11.30 -4.55
C LYS A 316 -6.96 -11.39 -5.97
N ASP A 317 -6.23 -12.01 -6.89
CA ASP A 317 -6.64 -12.18 -8.29
C ASP A 317 -7.64 -13.35 -8.47
N ARG A 318 -8.94 -13.07 -8.29
CA ARG A 318 -10.03 -14.03 -8.49
C ARG A 318 -11.32 -13.37 -8.98
N SER A 319 -12.25 -14.17 -9.53
CA SER A 319 -13.66 -13.78 -9.60
C SER A 319 -14.22 -13.73 -8.19
N ILE A 320 -14.92 -12.65 -7.86
CA ILE A 320 -15.56 -12.47 -6.57
C ILE A 320 -17.06 -12.41 -6.82
N ILE A 321 -17.83 -13.00 -5.91
CA ILE A 321 -19.28 -12.99 -5.99
C ILE A 321 -19.73 -11.75 -5.21
N ASP A 322 -20.35 -10.80 -5.89
CA ASP A 322 -20.91 -9.62 -5.22
C ASP A 322 -22.14 -10.00 -4.37
N PHE A 323 -22.65 -9.05 -3.59
CA PHE A 323 -23.83 -9.27 -2.74
C PHE A 323 -25.11 -9.64 -3.50
N GLN A 324 -25.15 -9.41 -4.82
CA GLN A 324 -26.26 -9.80 -5.70
C GLN A 324 -26.00 -11.14 -6.40
N GLN A 325 -25.00 -11.91 -5.95
CA GLN A 325 -24.54 -13.16 -6.55
C GLN A 325 -24.04 -13.03 -7.99
N LYS A 326 -23.58 -11.83 -8.40
CA LYS A 326 -22.96 -11.63 -9.71
C LYS A 326 -21.46 -11.78 -9.60
N GLU A 327 -20.87 -12.50 -10.54
CA GLU A 327 -19.42 -12.55 -10.65
C GLU A 327 -18.88 -11.19 -11.10
N ARG A 328 -17.95 -10.65 -10.31
CA ARG A 328 -17.17 -9.46 -10.63
C ARG A 328 -15.71 -9.86 -10.73
N LEU A 329 -15.05 -9.42 -11.80
CA LEU A 329 -13.61 -9.57 -11.94
C LEU A 329 -12.91 -8.60 -10.99
N ASN A 330 -11.93 -9.08 -10.22
CA ASN A 330 -11.16 -8.22 -9.34
C ASN A 330 -10.20 -7.33 -10.13
N TYR A 331 -10.62 -6.11 -10.41
CA TYR A 331 -9.81 -5.04 -10.99
C TYR A 331 -9.35 -4.04 -9.93
N GLN A 332 -8.80 -4.55 -8.82
CA GLN A 332 -8.00 -3.74 -7.91
C GLN A 332 -7.01 -2.89 -8.72
N SER A 333 -7.08 -1.59 -8.46
CA SER A 333 -6.31 -0.56 -9.12
C SER A 333 -5.84 0.38 -8.02
N PHE A 334 -4.61 0.16 -7.58
CA PHE A 334 -3.97 0.93 -6.52
C PHE A 334 -2.78 1.67 -7.08
N LYS A 335 -2.67 2.96 -6.76
CA LYS A 335 -1.53 3.78 -7.13
C LYS A 335 -0.92 4.41 -5.89
N ILE A 336 0.39 4.20 -5.71
CA ILE A 336 1.23 4.88 -4.72
C ILE A 336 2.19 5.76 -5.51
N ASP A 337 2.15 7.07 -5.31
CA ASP A 337 2.85 8.02 -6.17
C ASP A 337 3.42 9.21 -5.38
N ASN A 338 4.62 9.66 -5.73
CA ASN A 338 5.29 10.78 -5.09
C ASN A 338 5.36 10.68 -3.56
N CYS A 339 5.66 9.49 -3.03
CA CYS A 339 5.76 9.25 -1.59
C CYS A 339 7.23 9.15 -1.14
N LYS A 340 7.48 9.45 0.14
CA LYS A 340 8.79 9.37 0.77
C LYS A 340 8.75 8.42 1.96
N PHE A 341 9.68 7.48 2.01
CA PHE A 341 9.81 6.48 3.06
C PHE A 341 11.20 6.58 3.69
N GLU A 342 11.28 6.84 4.99
CA GLU A 342 12.53 6.97 5.74
C GLU A 342 12.50 6.12 7.00
N ASP A 343 13.53 5.29 7.21
CA ASP A 343 13.64 4.44 8.40
C ASP A 343 12.42 3.52 8.56
N VAL A 344 12.10 2.77 7.49
CA VAL A 344 10.94 1.87 7.46
C VAL A 344 11.38 0.41 7.38
N HIS A 345 10.61 -0.53 7.91
CA HIS A 345 10.90 -1.95 7.68
C HIS A 345 10.86 -2.29 6.18
N THR A 346 9.77 -1.94 5.51
CA THR A 346 9.58 -2.10 4.06
C THR A 346 8.66 -0.99 3.58
N PRO A 347 8.89 -0.30 2.46
CA PRO A 347 7.99 0.79 2.02
C PRO A 347 6.62 0.26 1.55
N LEU A 348 6.61 -0.86 0.81
CA LEU A 348 5.41 -1.48 0.29
C LEU A 348 5.48 -3.00 0.44
N THR A 349 4.41 -3.56 1.00
CA THR A 349 4.18 -5.00 1.11
C THR A 349 2.92 -5.37 0.35
N VAL A 350 3.02 -6.32 -0.58
CA VAL A 350 1.87 -6.85 -1.33
C VAL A 350 1.70 -8.33 -1.03
N TYR A 351 0.57 -8.66 -0.43
CA TYR A 351 0.09 -10.02 -0.27
C TYR A 351 -0.93 -10.34 -1.35
N GLY A 352 -0.79 -11.47 -2.02
CA GLY A 352 -1.79 -11.94 -2.95
C GLY A 352 -2.16 -13.40 -2.75
N ASN A 353 -2.73 -13.98 -3.79
CA ASN A 353 -3.17 -15.38 -3.82
C ASN A 353 -2.71 -16.09 -5.10
N TYR A 354 -1.79 -15.48 -5.85
CA TYR A 354 -1.31 -16.09 -7.09
C TYR A 354 -0.36 -17.23 -6.75
N ASN A 355 -0.74 -18.46 -7.13
CA ASN A 355 0.14 -19.61 -7.04
C ASN A 355 0.80 -19.86 -8.42
N PRO A 356 2.11 -19.58 -8.57
CA PRO A 356 2.82 -19.74 -9.85
C PRO A 356 2.96 -21.20 -10.31
N LEU A 357 2.68 -22.18 -9.44
CA LEU A 357 2.77 -23.60 -9.76
C LEU A 357 1.47 -24.16 -10.36
N THR A 358 0.31 -23.61 -9.98
CA THR A 358 -1.00 -24.14 -10.39
C THR A 358 -1.75 -23.22 -11.34
N ASN A 359 -1.46 -21.91 -11.32
CA ASN A 359 -2.14 -20.95 -12.18
C ASN A 359 -1.50 -20.93 -13.58
N GLY A 360 -2.33 -21.13 -14.61
CA GLY A 360 -1.94 -20.87 -15.99
C GLY A 360 -1.62 -19.40 -16.22
N ASP A 361 -0.88 -19.10 -17.28
CA ASP A 361 -0.62 -17.73 -17.70
C ASP A 361 -1.95 -17.14 -18.18
N LYS A 362 -2.50 -16.23 -17.39
CA LYS A 362 -3.69 -15.48 -17.80
C LYS A 362 -3.20 -14.25 -18.57
N ASP A 363 -3.67 -14.11 -19.82
CA ASP A 363 -3.41 -12.93 -20.63
C ASP A 363 -4.18 -11.74 -20.05
N TYR A 364 -3.46 -10.83 -19.42
CA TYR A 364 -4.01 -9.64 -18.80
C TYR A 364 -3.69 -8.37 -19.60
N ASN A 365 -3.38 -8.46 -20.90
CA ASN A 365 -3.15 -7.30 -21.80
C ASN A 365 -2.23 -6.20 -21.21
N GLY A 366 -1.19 -6.56 -20.46
CA GLY A 366 -0.28 -5.54 -19.88
C GLY A 366 -0.83 -4.72 -18.69
N VAL A 367 -2.03 -5.02 -18.18
CA VAL A 367 -2.61 -4.28 -17.02
C VAL A 367 -1.86 -4.61 -15.72
N TYR A 368 -1.53 -3.58 -14.94
CA TYR A 368 -1.00 -3.65 -13.58
C TYR A 368 -2.07 -3.21 -12.59
N SER A 369 -2.31 -4.02 -11.56
CA SER A 369 -3.27 -3.74 -10.49
C SER A 369 -2.72 -2.83 -9.41
N ILE A 370 -1.40 -2.82 -9.25
CA ILE A 370 -0.71 -1.99 -8.27
C ILE A 370 0.42 -1.28 -8.99
N VAL A 371 0.48 0.04 -8.84
CA VAL A 371 1.53 0.89 -9.39
C VAL A 371 2.17 1.67 -8.25
N PHE A 372 3.46 1.49 -8.01
CA PHE A 372 4.26 2.24 -7.06
C PHE A 372 5.29 3.07 -7.82
N GLU A 373 5.15 4.40 -7.83
CA GLU A 373 5.98 5.24 -8.69
C GLU A 373 6.44 6.57 -8.08
N ASN A 374 7.46 7.15 -8.73
CA ASN A 374 7.99 8.50 -8.45
C ASN A 374 8.35 8.73 -6.98
N SER A 375 8.81 7.68 -6.28
CA SER A 375 8.94 7.68 -4.82
C SER A 375 10.38 7.48 -4.37
N ASN A 376 10.67 7.85 -3.13
CA ASN A 376 12.00 7.72 -2.54
C ASN A 376 11.94 6.88 -1.28
N VAL A 377 12.84 5.91 -1.20
CA VAL A 377 12.99 5.00 -0.06
C VAL A 377 14.43 5.15 0.43
N LEU A 378 14.59 5.58 1.67
CA LEU A 378 15.88 5.77 2.31
C LEU A 378 15.89 5.02 3.64
N ASN A 379 16.94 4.23 3.87
CA ASN A 379 17.08 3.43 5.08
C ASN A 379 15.88 2.48 5.28
N ALA A 380 15.90 1.36 4.57
CA ALA A 380 14.88 0.34 4.77
C ALA A 380 15.48 -1.05 4.96
N GLU A 381 14.81 -1.88 5.76
CA GLU A 381 15.23 -3.27 5.94
C GLU A 381 15.03 -4.09 4.64
N ARG A 382 13.98 -3.78 3.86
CA ARG A 382 13.75 -4.35 2.52
C ARG A 382 13.37 -3.27 1.52
N ALA A 383 13.77 -3.45 0.26
CA ALA A 383 13.38 -2.54 -0.82
C ALA A 383 11.86 -2.60 -1.07
N ILE A 384 11.29 -3.79 -1.14
CA ILE A 384 9.85 -4.05 -1.30
C ILE A 384 9.60 -5.51 -0.92
N TYR A 385 8.38 -5.87 -0.52
CA TYR A 385 8.04 -7.24 -0.17
C TYR A 385 6.80 -7.77 -0.90
N PHE A 386 6.95 -8.96 -1.50
CA PHE A 386 5.92 -9.65 -2.27
C PHE A 386 5.69 -11.06 -1.76
N ASN A 387 4.44 -11.41 -1.49
CA ASN A 387 4.04 -12.77 -1.14
C ASN A 387 2.81 -13.16 -1.96
N ALA A 388 2.96 -14.12 -2.86
CA ALA A 388 1.93 -14.51 -3.84
C ALA A 388 1.33 -13.32 -4.62
N ALA A 389 2.13 -12.26 -4.81
CA ALA A 389 1.71 -11.01 -5.42
C ALA A 389 1.62 -11.13 -6.94
N CYS A 390 0.75 -10.34 -7.58
CA CYS A 390 0.66 -10.32 -9.03
C CYS A 390 0.32 -8.94 -9.61
N ARG A 391 0.78 -8.68 -10.84
CA ARG A 391 0.46 -7.47 -11.62
C ARG A 391 0.88 -6.19 -10.89
N VAL A 392 2.11 -6.15 -10.39
CA VAL A 392 2.70 -4.98 -9.72
C VAL A 392 3.71 -4.28 -10.64
N LYS A 393 3.56 -2.98 -10.83
CA LYS A 393 4.56 -2.12 -11.47
C LYS A 393 5.20 -1.22 -10.42
N VAL A 394 6.52 -1.16 -10.42
CA VAL A 394 7.33 -0.24 -9.63
C VAL A 394 8.10 0.62 -10.62
N SER A 395 7.95 1.93 -10.59
CA SER A 395 8.47 2.81 -11.65
C SER A 395 9.08 4.09 -11.14
N ASN A 396 10.29 4.45 -11.56
CA ASN A 396 10.93 5.70 -11.12
C ASN A 396 10.99 5.81 -9.58
N VAL A 397 11.36 4.71 -8.90
CA VAL A 397 11.55 4.67 -7.45
C VAL A 397 13.03 4.54 -7.13
N ILE A 398 13.51 5.35 -6.19
CA ILE A 398 14.89 5.29 -5.70
C ILE A 398 14.90 4.55 -4.36
N PHE A 399 15.61 3.43 -4.30
CA PHE A 399 15.86 2.64 -3.11
C PHE A 399 17.31 2.85 -2.67
N LYS A 400 17.50 3.53 -1.54
CA LYS A 400 18.81 3.86 -1.00
C LYS A 400 19.01 3.32 0.41
N ASN A 401 20.19 2.76 0.66
CA ASN A 401 20.57 2.17 1.95
C ASN A 401 19.58 1.08 2.38
N ILE A 402 19.59 -0.04 1.66
CA ILE A 402 18.79 -1.21 2.02
C ILE A 402 19.68 -2.17 2.82
N TYR A 403 19.34 -2.45 4.08
CA TYR A 403 20.22 -3.17 5.01
C TYR A 403 19.51 -4.35 5.69
N ASN A 404 19.70 -5.58 5.18
CA ASN A 404 19.28 -6.79 5.90
C ASN A 404 19.98 -8.04 5.38
N THR A 405 20.12 -9.05 6.25
CA THR A 405 20.94 -10.24 6.03
C THR A 405 20.18 -11.53 5.66
N ILE A 406 18.83 -11.56 5.76
CA ILE A 406 18.08 -12.85 5.67
C ILE A 406 16.84 -12.81 4.75
N ASN A 407 16.18 -11.67 4.56
CA ASN A 407 14.86 -11.64 3.92
C ASN A 407 14.88 -11.20 2.45
N SER A 408 14.04 -11.85 1.66
CA SER A 408 13.89 -11.66 0.21
C SER A 408 12.88 -10.57 -0.16
N ILE A 409 13.04 -9.98 -1.35
CA ILE A 409 12.01 -9.15 -1.97
C ILE A 409 10.72 -9.94 -2.17
N CYS A 410 10.84 -11.25 -2.41
CA CYS A 410 9.70 -12.12 -2.56
C CYS A 410 9.88 -13.40 -1.75
N ASP A 411 8.87 -13.77 -0.96
CA ASP A 411 8.79 -15.04 -0.24
C ASP A 411 7.34 -15.56 -0.36
N GLY A 412 7.13 -16.64 -1.11
CA GLY A 412 5.79 -17.14 -1.49
C GLY A 412 5.43 -16.90 -2.97
N GLY A 413 6.31 -16.24 -3.71
CA GLY A 413 6.30 -16.10 -5.15
C GLY A 413 5.53 -14.91 -5.72
N ALA A 414 5.77 -14.60 -7.01
CA ALA A 414 5.19 -13.42 -7.66
C ALA A 414 4.99 -13.59 -9.18
N TYR A 415 4.02 -12.88 -9.74
CA TYR A 415 3.68 -12.95 -11.17
C TYR A 415 3.54 -11.59 -11.82
N LYS A 416 4.21 -11.37 -12.95
CA LYS A 416 4.11 -10.13 -13.73
C LYS A 416 4.44 -8.91 -12.86
N ILE A 417 5.68 -8.86 -12.44
CA ILE A 417 6.25 -7.77 -11.64
C ILE A 417 7.20 -7.00 -12.55
N LEU A 418 6.99 -5.70 -12.69
CA LEU A 418 7.86 -4.82 -13.47
C LEU A 418 8.53 -3.80 -12.58
N PHE A 419 9.86 -3.78 -12.57
CA PHE A 419 10.65 -2.64 -12.13
C PHE A 419 11.09 -1.86 -13.37
N GLU A 420 10.66 -0.60 -13.48
CA GLU A 420 10.98 0.28 -14.59
C GLU A 420 11.68 1.54 -14.07
N GLN A 421 12.83 1.91 -14.64
CA GLN A 421 13.52 3.17 -14.29
C GLN A 421 13.78 3.34 -12.78
N CYS A 422 13.93 2.24 -12.04
CA CYS A 422 14.21 2.29 -10.61
C CYS A 422 15.72 2.38 -10.36
N GLU A 423 16.12 3.06 -9.29
CA GLU A 423 17.51 3.08 -8.83
C GLU A 423 17.63 2.30 -7.53
N PHE A 424 18.56 1.35 -7.47
CA PHE A 424 18.95 0.65 -6.25
C PHE A 424 20.38 1.05 -5.91
N ASP A 425 20.55 1.88 -4.88
CA ASP A 425 21.84 2.40 -4.43
C ASP A 425 22.13 1.91 -3.01
N THR A 426 23.25 1.22 -2.83
CA THR A 426 23.71 0.76 -1.51
C THR A 426 22.77 -0.29 -0.92
N VAL A 427 22.82 -1.49 -1.50
CA VAL A 427 22.09 -2.67 -1.03
C VAL A 427 23.06 -3.61 -0.30
N ASN A 428 22.94 -3.63 1.03
CA ASN A 428 23.70 -4.49 1.93
C ASN A 428 22.87 -5.73 2.31
N ASN A 429 22.65 -6.61 1.33
CA ASN A 429 22.00 -7.90 1.51
C ASN A 429 22.85 -9.00 0.88
N PRO A 430 23.25 -10.06 1.63
CA PRO A 430 24.04 -11.17 1.11
C PRO A 430 23.41 -11.87 -0.11
N ALA A 431 22.09 -11.82 -0.26
CA ALA A 431 21.36 -12.37 -1.39
C ALA A 431 21.00 -11.33 -2.47
N GLY A 432 21.43 -10.06 -2.34
CA GLY A 432 21.02 -8.98 -3.23
C GLY A 432 19.51 -8.74 -3.21
N LEU A 433 18.96 -8.40 -4.38
CA LEU A 433 17.51 -8.40 -4.63
C LEU A 433 17.05 -9.85 -4.86
N SER A 434 16.68 -10.54 -3.78
CA SER A 434 16.36 -11.97 -3.85
C SER A 434 14.86 -12.25 -4.01
N PHE A 435 14.53 -13.21 -4.87
CA PHE A 435 13.18 -13.67 -5.15
C PHE A 435 13.07 -15.17 -4.86
N VAL A 436 12.24 -15.51 -3.88
CA VAL A 436 12.07 -16.86 -3.31
C VAL A 436 10.58 -17.27 -3.40
N GLY A 437 10.30 -18.57 -3.50
CA GLY A 437 8.93 -19.11 -3.42
C GLY A 437 8.16 -19.28 -4.74
N GLY A 438 8.82 -19.14 -5.89
CA GLY A 438 8.22 -19.35 -7.22
C GLY A 438 7.94 -18.03 -7.93
N GLY A 439 7.77 -18.01 -9.24
CA GLY A 439 7.34 -16.79 -9.92
C GLY A 439 7.43 -16.90 -11.42
N LYS A 440 6.88 -15.91 -12.13
CA LYS A 440 7.00 -15.76 -13.60
C LYS A 440 6.93 -14.27 -13.97
N TYR A 441 7.66 -13.88 -15.01
CA TYR A 441 7.65 -12.53 -15.56
C TYR A 441 8.03 -11.46 -14.53
N ILE A 442 9.20 -11.62 -13.92
CA ILE A 442 9.86 -10.58 -13.14
C ILE A 442 10.79 -9.80 -14.08
N ASP A 443 10.44 -8.55 -14.33
CA ASP A 443 11.07 -7.68 -15.31
C ASP A 443 11.84 -6.53 -14.63
N PHE A 444 13.01 -6.22 -15.17
CA PHE A 444 13.82 -5.04 -14.83
C PHE A 444 14.16 -4.30 -16.12
N ILE A 445 13.61 -3.10 -16.29
CA ILE A 445 13.76 -2.29 -17.51
C ILE A 445 14.31 -0.93 -17.14
N LYS A 446 15.44 -0.51 -17.74
CA LYS A 446 16.06 0.81 -17.52
C LYS A 446 16.39 1.11 -16.06
N CYS A 447 16.58 0.10 -15.22
CA CYS A 447 16.94 0.27 -13.82
C CYS A 447 18.44 0.51 -13.67
N ILE A 448 18.81 1.13 -12.55
CA ILE A 448 20.19 1.43 -12.19
C ILE A 448 20.53 0.69 -10.89
N PHE A 449 21.66 -0.02 -10.88
CA PHE A 449 22.15 -0.78 -9.73
C PHE A 449 23.53 -0.27 -9.32
N LYS A 450 23.68 0.20 -8.07
CA LYS A 450 24.92 0.79 -7.53
C LYS A 450 25.23 0.22 -6.15
N ASN A 451 26.52 0.05 -5.84
CA ASN A 451 27.01 -0.18 -4.47
C ASN A 451 26.40 -1.41 -3.76
N PHE A 452 26.21 -2.51 -4.48
CA PHE A 452 25.82 -3.80 -3.86
C PHE A 452 26.98 -4.39 -3.08
N THR A 453 26.71 -5.19 -2.06
CA THR A 453 27.75 -5.88 -1.26
C THR A 453 28.00 -7.33 -1.68
N THR A 454 27.12 -7.92 -2.48
CA THR A 454 27.26 -9.26 -3.05
C THR A 454 26.63 -9.32 -4.45
N ASN A 455 25.71 -10.27 -4.71
CA ASN A 455 24.95 -10.39 -5.95
C ASN A 455 23.98 -9.23 -6.11
N VAL A 456 23.63 -8.86 -7.34
CA VAL A 456 22.64 -7.81 -7.61
C VAL A 456 21.23 -8.37 -7.59
N ILE A 457 20.94 -9.35 -8.45
CA ILE A 457 19.62 -10.00 -8.53
C ILE A 457 19.78 -11.50 -8.27
N THR A 458 18.94 -12.07 -7.42
CA THR A 458 18.97 -13.51 -7.10
C THR A 458 17.60 -14.15 -7.27
N PHE A 459 17.52 -15.26 -8.01
CA PHE A 459 16.32 -16.08 -8.16
C PHE A 459 16.58 -17.51 -7.67
N ASN A 460 15.93 -17.94 -6.59
CA ASN A 460 16.21 -19.24 -5.98
C ASN A 460 15.50 -20.43 -6.64
N VAL A 461 14.59 -20.18 -7.57
CA VAL A 461 13.72 -21.19 -8.19
C VAL A 461 13.56 -20.94 -9.67
N SER A 462 13.05 -21.95 -10.36
CA SER A 462 13.26 -22.14 -11.78
C SER A 462 12.54 -21.12 -12.70
N LYS A 463 11.32 -20.67 -12.42
CA LYS A 463 10.51 -19.99 -13.45
C LYS A 463 10.43 -18.43 -13.50
N PRO A 464 11.13 -17.61 -12.68
CA PRO A 464 10.75 -16.21 -12.47
C PRO A 464 11.25 -15.21 -13.52
N ILE A 465 12.32 -15.48 -14.27
CA ILE A 465 12.99 -14.43 -15.06
C ILE A 465 12.16 -14.05 -16.29
N GLY A 466 11.76 -12.79 -16.37
CA GLY A 466 11.15 -12.19 -17.55
C GLY A 466 12.19 -11.43 -18.39
N THR A 467 12.07 -10.11 -18.45
CA THR A 467 12.91 -9.21 -19.25
C THR A 467 13.85 -8.40 -18.37
N ILE A 468 15.16 -8.51 -18.59
CA ILE A 468 16.20 -7.68 -17.97
C ILE A 468 16.87 -6.89 -19.09
N LYS A 469 16.42 -5.65 -19.31
CA LYS A 469 16.83 -4.86 -20.48
C LYS A 469 17.16 -3.40 -20.16
N TYR A 470 18.17 -2.85 -20.85
CA TYR A 470 18.55 -1.44 -20.72
C TYR A 470 19.00 -1.00 -19.32
N ASN A 471 19.37 -1.95 -18.46
CA ASN A 471 19.78 -1.62 -17.10
C ASN A 471 21.26 -1.20 -17.06
N GLN A 472 21.62 -0.42 -16.04
CA GLN A 472 23.00 -0.02 -15.79
C GLN A 472 23.49 -0.61 -14.46
N PHE A 473 24.62 -1.31 -14.50
CA PHE A 473 25.27 -1.91 -13.35
C PHE A 473 26.60 -1.20 -13.06
N TYR A 474 26.71 -0.55 -11.90
CA TYR A 474 27.88 0.22 -11.47
C TYR A 474 28.67 -0.50 -10.36
N ASN A 475 29.91 -0.08 -10.11
CA ASN A 475 30.83 -0.66 -9.13
C ASN A 475 30.18 -1.13 -7.81
N SER A 476 30.62 -2.30 -7.35
CA SER A 476 30.28 -2.92 -6.07
C SER A 476 31.56 -3.07 -5.23
N ALA A 477 31.47 -2.88 -3.90
CA ALA A 477 32.61 -3.04 -3.01
C ALA A 477 33.14 -4.49 -2.96
N ASN A 478 32.25 -5.47 -3.17
CA ASN A 478 32.59 -6.88 -3.26
C ASN A 478 31.69 -7.51 -4.35
N PRO A 479 32.14 -7.49 -5.61
CA PRO A 479 31.28 -7.82 -6.74
C PRO A 479 30.91 -9.30 -6.69
N GLY A 480 29.67 -9.60 -6.27
CA GLY A 480 29.04 -10.87 -6.55
C GLY A 480 28.61 -10.96 -8.02
N MET A 481 27.64 -11.81 -8.32
CA MET A 481 27.09 -11.93 -9.67
C MET A 481 26.08 -10.82 -9.97
N GLY A 482 26.04 -10.31 -11.20
CA GLY A 482 24.93 -9.46 -11.66
C GLY A 482 23.58 -10.17 -11.58
N LEU A 483 23.56 -11.48 -11.85
CA LEU A 483 22.39 -12.34 -11.72
C LEU A 483 22.81 -13.72 -11.20
N LEU A 484 22.27 -14.14 -10.06
CA LEU A 484 22.40 -15.49 -9.51
C LEU A 484 21.07 -16.23 -9.66
N THR A 485 21.06 -17.43 -10.25
CA THR A 485 19.84 -18.25 -10.30
C THR A 485 20.15 -19.74 -10.28
N ASN A 486 19.22 -20.57 -9.78
CA ASN A 486 19.34 -22.03 -9.85
C ASN A 486 19.07 -22.53 -11.29
N PRO A 487 20.03 -23.17 -11.96
CA PRO A 487 19.91 -23.52 -13.36
C PRO A 487 18.97 -24.71 -13.61
N SER A 488 17.88 -24.48 -14.35
CA SER A 488 17.33 -25.47 -15.27
C SER A 488 17.07 -24.82 -16.63
N VAL A 489 17.27 -25.57 -17.71
CA VAL A 489 17.22 -25.08 -19.09
C VAL A 489 15.88 -24.38 -19.42
N ASP A 490 14.77 -24.84 -18.85
CA ASP A 490 13.43 -24.24 -19.05
C ASP A 490 13.29 -22.80 -18.52
N ASN A 491 14.17 -22.38 -17.61
CA ASN A 491 14.09 -21.13 -16.84
C ASN A 491 14.55 -19.93 -17.63
N LEU A 492 15.61 -20.16 -18.39
CA LEU A 492 16.34 -19.13 -19.12
C LEU A 492 15.87 -19.07 -20.58
N ARG A 493 15.21 -20.12 -21.07
CA ARG A 493 14.60 -20.15 -22.40
C ARG A 493 13.56 -19.05 -22.60
N ASN A 494 12.90 -18.54 -21.57
CA ASN A 494 11.92 -17.45 -21.74
C ASN A 494 12.46 -16.08 -21.30
N ALA A 495 13.69 -16.03 -20.76
CA ALA A 495 14.30 -14.80 -20.29
C ALA A 495 14.79 -13.94 -21.47
N ARG A 496 14.59 -12.63 -21.38
CA ARG A 496 15.11 -11.65 -22.34
C ARG A 496 16.14 -10.77 -21.65
N ILE A 497 17.43 -11.06 -21.83
CA ILE A 497 18.53 -10.33 -21.19
C ILE A 497 19.38 -9.69 -22.29
N GLU A 498 19.19 -8.39 -22.52
CA GLU A 498 19.83 -7.70 -23.64
C GLU A 498 20.09 -6.22 -23.34
N GLU A 499 21.05 -5.63 -24.04
CA GLU A 499 21.31 -4.18 -24.04
C GLU A 499 21.53 -3.60 -22.62
N ASN A 500 22.08 -4.39 -21.69
CA ASN A 500 22.47 -3.93 -20.35
C ASN A 500 23.92 -3.41 -20.35
N GLU A 501 24.18 -2.35 -19.59
CA GLU A 501 25.47 -1.68 -19.48
C GLU A 501 26.15 -2.04 -18.15
N TYR A 502 27.43 -2.38 -18.20
CA TYR A 502 28.23 -2.75 -17.03
C TYR A 502 29.41 -1.80 -16.91
N LEU A 503 29.28 -0.81 -16.02
CA LEU A 503 30.19 0.33 -15.85
C LEU A 503 31.10 0.16 -14.63
N GLY A 504 31.50 -1.06 -14.33
CA GLY A 504 32.27 -1.35 -13.13
C GLY A 504 32.78 -2.79 -13.05
N ASN A 505 33.06 -3.23 -11.82
CA ASN A 505 33.56 -4.56 -11.52
C ASN A 505 32.49 -5.65 -11.40
N ILE A 506 31.21 -5.34 -11.69
CA ILE A 506 30.13 -6.33 -11.70
C ILE A 506 30.25 -7.21 -12.95
N PRO A 507 30.30 -8.55 -12.81
CA PRO A 507 30.29 -9.46 -13.94
C PRO A 507 29.07 -9.24 -14.82
N LYS A 508 29.29 -9.20 -16.14
CA LYS A 508 28.23 -9.09 -17.12
C LYS A 508 27.24 -10.26 -16.99
N ILE A 509 25.96 -9.99 -17.24
CA ILE A 509 24.90 -11.01 -17.34
C ILE A 509 24.84 -11.45 -18.81
N ASP A 510 25.92 -12.07 -19.29
CA ASP A 510 26.16 -12.39 -20.69
C ASP A 510 26.37 -13.90 -20.90
N PHE A 511 25.33 -14.65 -20.52
CA PHE A 511 24.99 -15.95 -21.15
C PHE A 511 25.59 -17.24 -20.59
N TYR A 512 26.31 -17.27 -19.45
CA TYR A 512 26.88 -18.57 -19.04
C TYR A 512 27.24 -18.79 -17.58
N SER A 513 27.44 -17.73 -16.80
CA SER A 513 27.79 -17.87 -15.37
C SER A 513 26.67 -18.52 -14.53
N ILE A 514 25.54 -18.80 -15.16
CA ILE A 514 24.28 -19.21 -14.55
C ILE A 514 24.21 -20.74 -14.31
N MET A 515 25.00 -21.56 -15.03
CA MET A 515 24.75 -23.01 -15.12
C MET A 515 25.75 -23.92 -14.43
N ASN A 516 26.86 -23.42 -13.86
CA ASN A 516 27.84 -24.31 -13.23
C ASN A 516 28.26 -23.83 -11.86
N GLN A 517 28.15 -24.74 -10.88
CA GLN A 517 28.60 -24.55 -9.52
C GLN A 517 30.12 -24.27 -9.51
N GLY A 518 30.50 -23.01 -9.33
CA GLY A 518 31.88 -22.61 -9.07
C GLY A 518 32.54 -21.84 -10.21
N TYR A 519 32.73 -20.53 -9.97
CA TYR A 519 33.85 -19.63 -10.27
C TYR A 519 34.76 -19.78 -11.53
N SER A 520 34.56 -20.71 -12.46
CA SER A 520 35.42 -20.85 -13.64
C SER A 520 34.70 -20.41 -14.91
N TYR A 521 35.16 -19.29 -15.48
CA TYR A 521 34.73 -18.70 -16.74
C TYR A 521 35.22 -19.49 -17.96
N ASN A 522 35.18 -20.84 -17.92
CA ASN A 522 35.67 -21.66 -19.03
C ASN A 522 34.55 -21.89 -20.04
N TYR A 523 34.46 -20.98 -21.01
CA TYR A 523 33.59 -21.06 -22.17
C TYR A 523 34.19 -22.03 -23.20
N ASP A 524 34.10 -23.33 -22.96
CA ASP A 524 34.47 -24.36 -23.94
C ASP A 524 33.22 -24.87 -24.69
N SER A 525 33.44 -25.27 -25.95
CA SER A 525 32.53 -25.95 -26.86
C SER A 525 31.71 -27.08 -26.24
N ALA A 526 32.26 -27.82 -25.26
CA ALA A 526 31.59 -28.93 -24.58
C ALA A 526 30.41 -28.50 -23.70
N VAL A 527 30.36 -27.23 -23.26
CA VAL A 527 29.35 -26.72 -22.34
C VAL A 527 28.41 -25.70 -23.05
N MET A 528 28.83 -25.16 -24.21
CA MET A 528 28.04 -24.25 -25.06
C MET A 528 27.14 -24.99 -26.08
N ILE A 529 26.28 -25.91 -25.64
CA ILE A 529 25.32 -26.61 -26.52
C ILE A 529 24.13 -25.70 -26.93
N PRO A 530 23.45 -25.95 -28.06
CA PRO A 530 22.36 -25.10 -28.54
C PRO A 530 21.22 -24.83 -27.55
N SER A 531 20.87 -25.82 -26.72
CA SER A 531 19.82 -25.72 -25.70
C SER A 531 20.15 -24.74 -24.59
N ASN A 532 21.43 -24.40 -24.41
CA ASN A 532 21.91 -23.43 -23.42
C ASN A 532 21.91 -21.98 -23.96
N ILE A 533 21.70 -21.77 -25.26
CA ILE A 533 21.68 -20.43 -25.84
C ILE A 533 20.32 -19.76 -25.56
N LEU A 534 20.32 -18.60 -24.91
CA LEU A 534 19.09 -17.83 -24.63
C LEU A 534 18.54 -17.18 -25.90
N TYR A 535 17.26 -16.78 -25.89
CA TYR A 535 16.64 -16.07 -27.01
C TYR A 535 17.30 -14.73 -27.28
N HIS A 536 17.23 -14.32 -28.55
CA HIS A 536 17.87 -13.13 -29.13
C HIS A 536 19.39 -13.25 -29.19
N LYS A 537 20.09 -12.11 -29.27
CA LYS A 537 21.52 -12.05 -29.55
C LYS A 537 22.33 -11.91 -28.26
N SER A 538 23.47 -12.59 -28.20
CA SER A 538 24.47 -12.40 -27.16
C SER A 538 25.86 -12.36 -27.73
N GLU A 539 26.73 -11.58 -27.09
CA GLU A 539 28.12 -11.41 -27.49
C GLU A 539 29.02 -11.51 -26.26
N PHE A 540 30.06 -12.34 -26.33
CA PHE A 540 31.04 -12.50 -25.26
C PHE A 540 32.42 -12.78 -25.83
N GLU A 541 33.46 -12.48 -25.06
CA GLU A 541 34.83 -12.83 -25.40
C GLU A 541 35.09 -14.27 -24.93
N SER A 542 35.56 -15.14 -25.84
CA SER A 542 35.86 -16.54 -25.53
C SER A 542 37.32 -16.85 -25.80
N GLU A 543 37.90 -17.70 -24.94
CA GLU A 543 39.22 -18.33 -25.12
C GLU A 543 39.13 -19.83 -25.49
N GLY A 544 37.92 -20.37 -25.74
CA GLY A 544 37.71 -21.80 -26.00
C GLY A 544 36.66 -22.16 -27.05
N VAL A 545 35.89 -21.21 -27.59
CA VAL A 545 34.86 -21.48 -28.61
C VAL A 545 35.36 -21.04 -29.99
N PHE A 546 36.04 -21.94 -30.71
CA PHE A 546 36.59 -21.67 -32.04
C PHE A 546 36.29 -22.78 -33.06
N PRO A 547 36.33 -22.48 -34.36
CA PRO A 547 36.43 -23.48 -35.42
C PRO A 547 37.75 -24.26 -35.31
N GLU A 548 37.72 -25.58 -35.48
CA GLU A 548 38.94 -26.43 -35.49
C GLU A 548 39.98 -25.98 -36.53
N ALA A 549 39.52 -25.41 -37.65
CA ALA A 549 40.37 -24.92 -38.73
C ALA A 549 41.00 -23.54 -38.46
N TYR A 550 40.68 -22.87 -37.34
CA TYR A 550 41.21 -21.55 -37.01
C TYR A 550 42.51 -21.67 -36.21
N LEU A 551 43.62 -21.20 -36.81
CA LEU A 551 44.98 -21.28 -36.26
C LEU A 551 45.48 -19.93 -35.69
N GLY A 552 44.59 -18.95 -35.53
CA GLY A 552 44.91 -17.60 -35.08
C GLY A 552 44.89 -17.44 -33.56
N ASN A 553 44.82 -16.20 -33.09
CA ASN A 553 44.67 -15.89 -31.66
C ASN A 553 43.42 -16.57 -31.13
N THR A 554 43.56 -17.46 -30.15
CA THR A 554 42.49 -18.19 -29.48
C THR A 554 41.71 -17.28 -28.53
N LYS A 555 41.47 -16.04 -28.94
CA LYS A 555 40.70 -15.04 -28.24
C LYS A 555 39.95 -14.21 -29.27
N GLY A 556 38.63 -14.19 -29.15
CA GLY A 556 37.78 -13.40 -30.05
C GLY A 556 36.35 -13.31 -29.55
N LEU A 557 35.56 -12.54 -30.28
CA LEU A 557 34.16 -12.29 -29.97
C LEU A 557 33.30 -13.42 -30.50
N VAL A 558 32.52 -14.06 -29.64
CA VAL A 558 31.51 -15.04 -30.02
C VAL A 558 30.14 -14.40 -29.89
N ARG A 559 29.37 -14.44 -30.97
CA ARG A 559 27.97 -14.01 -31.02
C ARG A 559 27.04 -15.20 -31.14
N ASN A 560 26.13 -15.41 -30.19
CA ASN A 560 25.03 -16.35 -30.37
C ASN A 560 23.75 -15.61 -30.78
N GLU A 561 22.89 -16.25 -31.56
CA GLU A 561 21.56 -15.73 -31.88
C GLU A 561 20.54 -16.88 -31.82
N ARG A 562 19.56 -16.84 -30.93
CA ARG A 562 18.39 -17.75 -30.97
C ARG A 562 17.16 -16.95 -31.40
N LEU A 563 16.58 -17.32 -32.53
CA LEU A 563 15.43 -16.64 -33.10
C LEU A 563 14.12 -17.30 -32.63
N GLU A 564 13.13 -16.47 -32.28
CA GLU A 564 11.73 -16.92 -32.11
C GLU A 564 11.23 -17.44 -33.46
N ASN A 565 10.71 -18.67 -33.55
CA ASN A 565 10.23 -19.12 -34.85
C ASN A 565 9.12 -20.20 -34.93
N TYR A 566 8.53 -20.16 -36.13
CA TYR A 566 7.49 -20.98 -36.76
C TYR A 566 7.62 -22.49 -36.48
N ASN A 567 6.49 -23.14 -36.13
CA ASN A 567 6.37 -24.58 -35.84
C ASN A 567 7.15 -25.13 -34.62
N ASN A 568 7.43 -24.31 -33.60
CA ASN A 568 7.99 -24.76 -32.30
C ASN A 568 9.40 -25.40 -32.37
N ILE A 569 10.22 -25.10 -33.38
CA ILE A 569 11.64 -25.51 -33.43
C ILE A 569 12.50 -24.24 -33.41
N PRO A 570 13.20 -23.92 -32.30
CA PRO A 570 14.05 -22.72 -32.22
C PRO A 570 15.24 -22.85 -33.19
N VAL A 571 15.52 -21.77 -33.93
CA VAL A 571 16.71 -21.69 -34.78
C VAL A 571 17.80 -20.97 -34.02
N VAL A 572 18.91 -21.65 -33.78
CA VAL A 572 20.04 -21.12 -33.01
C VAL A 572 21.27 -21.02 -33.91
N TYR A 573 21.94 -19.87 -33.89
CA TYR A 573 23.19 -19.60 -34.58
C TYR A 573 24.28 -19.25 -33.57
N GLN A 574 25.52 -19.55 -33.94
CA GLN A 574 26.71 -19.07 -33.27
C GLN A 574 27.68 -18.55 -34.33
N THR A 575 28.27 -17.38 -34.07
CA THR A 575 29.21 -16.70 -34.94
C THR A 575 30.47 -16.39 -34.15
N PHE A 576 31.64 -16.74 -34.68
CA PHE A 576 32.93 -16.38 -34.13
C PHE A 576 33.58 -15.28 -34.97
N LEU A 577 34.06 -14.25 -34.30
CA LEU A 577 34.69 -13.05 -34.85
C LEU A 577 36.07 -12.90 -34.18
N PRO A 578 37.15 -13.39 -34.81
CA PRO A 578 38.48 -13.25 -34.24
C PRO A 578 38.95 -11.79 -34.25
N TYR A 579 39.80 -11.43 -33.29
CA TYR A 579 40.35 -10.08 -33.21
C TYR A 579 41.56 -9.84 -34.12
N ASP A 580 42.26 -10.90 -34.51
CA ASP A 580 43.47 -10.82 -35.34
C ASP A 580 43.18 -10.87 -36.85
N LEU A 581 41.96 -11.22 -37.28
CA LEU A 581 41.53 -11.26 -38.68
C LEU A 581 40.27 -10.40 -38.92
N PRO A 582 40.41 -9.06 -39.00
CA PRO A 582 39.30 -8.18 -39.28
C PRO A 582 38.61 -8.53 -40.61
N GLY A 583 37.27 -8.66 -40.59
CA GLY A 583 36.46 -8.95 -41.78
C GLY A 583 36.21 -10.44 -42.05
N VAL A 584 36.85 -11.35 -41.30
CA VAL A 584 36.55 -12.79 -41.35
C VAL A 584 35.62 -13.16 -40.20
N LYS A 585 34.58 -13.94 -40.47
CA LYS A 585 33.72 -14.53 -39.44
C LYS A 585 33.46 -16.00 -39.72
N TRP A 586 33.22 -16.79 -38.68
CA TRP A 586 32.75 -18.17 -38.83
C TRP A 586 31.36 -18.25 -38.25
N THR A 587 30.47 -19.02 -38.88
CA THR A 587 29.13 -19.24 -38.35
C THR A 587 28.74 -20.71 -38.37
N ARG A 588 27.96 -21.14 -37.40
CA ARG A 588 27.32 -22.45 -37.34
C ARG A 588 25.88 -22.30 -36.86
N HIS A 589 25.04 -23.26 -37.18
CA HIS A 589 23.65 -23.32 -36.71
C HIS A 589 23.41 -24.62 -35.93
N ALA A 590 22.41 -24.63 -35.07
CA ALA A 590 22.02 -25.82 -34.32
C ALA A 590 21.31 -26.83 -35.22
N LEU A 591 21.71 -28.10 -35.12
CA LEU A 591 21.03 -29.22 -35.77
C LEU A 591 19.90 -29.78 -34.88
N ASN A 592 20.09 -29.68 -33.56
CA ASN A 592 19.15 -30.05 -32.51
C ASN A 592 19.56 -29.34 -31.20
N ASP A 593 18.84 -29.61 -30.10
CA ASP A 593 19.10 -29.02 -28.78
C ASP A 593 20.51 -29.26 -28.22
N ASN A 594 21.25 -30.26 -28.69
CA ASN A 594 22.54 -30.65 -28.13
C ASN A 594 23.70 -30.55 -29.11
N THR A 595 23.43 -30.37 -30.41
CA THR A 595 24.45 -30.53 -31.46
C THR A 595 24.50 -29.33 -32.39
N TRP A 596 25.70 -28.78 -32.58
CA TRP A 596 25.97 -27.79 -33.61
C TRP A 596 26.32 -28.42 -34.95
N ALA A 597 25.99 -27.73 -36.04
CA ALA A 597 26.59 -27.98 -37.34
C ALA A 597 28.06 -27.55 -37.37
N ASP A 598 28.78 -27.98 -38.41
CA ASP A 598 30.15 -27.55 -38.66
C ASP A 598 30.24 -26.03 -38.87
N TRP A 599 31.37 -25.46 -38.47
CA TRP A 599 31.67 -24.05 -38.71
C TRP A 599 31.86 -23.76 -40.19
N LYS A 600 31.17 -22.74 -40.68
CA LYS A 600 31.33 -22.20 -42.03
C LYS A 600 32.06 -20.86 -41.97
N LYS A 601 33.23 -20.79 -42.61
CA LYS A 601 33.96 -19.53 -42.81
C LYS A 601 33.18 -18.65 -43.78
N LEU A 602 32.99 -17.39 -43.41
CA LEU A 602 32.43 -16.33 -44.23
C LEU A 602 33.46 -15.21 -44.28
N GLU A 603 33.99 -14.97 -45.47
CA GLU A 603 34.81 -13.80 -45.77
C GLU A 603 33.86 -12.75 -46.37
N ASN A 604 33.92 -11.52 -45.86
CA ASN A 604 33.20 -10.41 -46.50
C ASN A 604 33.83 -10.06 -47.84
#